data_AF-A0A929D6W8-F1
#
_entry.id   AF-A0A929D6W8-F1
#
_cell.length_a   1.000
_cell.length_b   1.000
_cell.length_c   1.000
_cell.angle_alpha   90.00
_cell.angle_beta   90.00
_cell.angle_gamma   90.00
#
_symmetry.space_group_name_H-M   'P 1'
#
loop_
_entity.id
_entity.type
_entity.pdbx_description
1 polymer ?
#
loop_
_entity_poly.entity_id
_entity_poly.type
_entity_poly.pdbx_seq_one_letter_code
_entity_poly.pdbx_strand_id
1 'polypeptide(L)'
;METVDYATFEATLERSKRLEQALQRDPTRFLVLTGDRPTGILHVGHLFGSLENRVRLQRMGVPIFVVIADYQVLTDRECADDIADSVRQLVVDYVAAGLDPENGRTFIFPHSHVPEL
;
A
#
# COMPACT_ATOMS: atom_id res chain seq x y z
N MET A 1 -8.91 12.54 -40.42
CA MET A 1 -7.99 12.01 -39.38
C MET A 1 -8.34 12.76 -38.11
N GLU A 2 -9.08 12.13 -37.21
CA GLU A 2 -9.45 12.75 -35.92
C GLU A 2 -8.19 12.99 -35.10
N THR A 3 -7.95 14.24 -34.71
CA THR A 3 -6.94 14.60 -33.73
C THR A 3 -7.46 14.18 -32.37
N VAL A 4 -6.89 13.12 -31.80
CA VAL A 4 -7.18 12.71 -30.42
C VAL A 4 -6.67 13.80 -29.49
N ASP A 5 -7.56 14.37 -28.67
CA ASP A 5 -7.23 15.35 -27.64
C ASP A 5 -6.62 14.65 -26.42
N TYR A 6 -5.35 14.94 -26.14
CA TYR A 6 -4.59 14.37 -25.03
C TYR A 6 -4.50 15.29 -23.82
N ALA A 7 -5.26 16.40 -23.76
CA ALA A 7 -5.14 17.40 -22.69
C ALA A 7 -5.20 16.79 -21.27
N THR A 8 -6.10 15.83 -21.03
CA THR A 8 -6.22 15.14 -19.72
C THR A 8 -5.00 14.28 -19.39
N PHE A 9 -4.42 13.60 -20.38
CA PHE A 9 -3.21 12.80 -20.21
C PHE A 9 -2.01 13.70 -19.88
N GLU A 10 -1.84 14.78 -20.64
CA GLU A 10 -0.77 15.74 -20.44
C GLU A 10 -0.85 16.42 -19.07
N ALA A 11 -2.05 16.82 -18.64
CA ALA A 11 -2.28 17.38 -17.30
C ALA A 11 -1.94 16.38 -16.18
N THR A 12 -2.27 15.11 -16.37
CA THR A 12 -1.94 14.03 -15.42
C THR A 12 -0.42 13.81 -15.36
N LEU A 13 0.24 13.79 -16.52
CA LEU A 13 1.69 13.62 -16.60
C LEU A 13 2.44 14.78 -15.92
N GLU A 14 1.98 16.01 -16.13
CA GLU A 14 2.57 17.18 -15.49
C GLU A 14 2.38 17.14 -13.97
N ARG A 15 1.18 16.80 -13.49
CA ARG A 15 0.92 16.62 -12.06
C ARG A 15 1.81 15.54 -11.44
N SER A 16 1.97 14.41 -12.13
CA SER A 16 2.83 13.31 -11.70
C SER A 16 4.30 13.75 -11.56
N LYS A 17 4.84 14.48 -12.55
CA LYS A 17 6.20 15.04 -12.51
C LYS A 17 6.41 15.97 -11.32
N ARG A 18 5.45 16.88 -11.07
CA ARG A 18 5.51 17.80 -9.92
C ARG A 18 5.47 17.04 -8.59
N LEU A 19 4.65 15.99 -8.50
CA LEU A 19 4.57 15.15 -7.31
C LEU A 19 5.88 14.41 -7.05
N GLU A 20 6.50 13.82 -8.07
CA GLU A 20 7.78 13.12 -7.94
C GLU A 20 8.91 14.08 -7.52
N GLN A 21 8.95 15.30 -8.07
CA GLN A 21 9.89 16.34 -7.63
C GLN A 21 9.67 16.74 -6.16
N ALA A 22 8.42 16.86 -5.73
CA ALA A 22 8.09 17.17 -4.34
C ALA A 22 8.47 16.02 -3.40
N LEU A 23 8.24 14.77 -3.79
CA LEU A 23 8.66 13.56 -3.06
C LEU A 23 10.17 13.51 -2.89
N GLN A 24 10.95 13.86 -3.90
CA GLN A 24 12.42 13.91 -3.82
C GLN A 24 12.91 15.03 -2.90
N ARG A 25 12.20 16.17 -2.83
CA ARG A 25 12.59 17.33 -2.03
C ARG A 25 12.29 17.16 -0.54
N ASP A 26 11.07 16.70 -0.22
CA ASP A 26 10.62 16.50 1.16
C ASP A 26 9.62 15.32 1.21
N PRO A 27 10.14 14.07 1.29
CA PRO A 27 9.31 12.87 1.31
C PRO A 27 8.47 12.78 2.59
N THR A 28 8.94 13.36 3.70
CA THR A 28 8.28 13.27 5.01
C THR A 28 7.00 14.08 5.12
N ARG A 29 6.77 15.02 4.19
CA ARG A 29 5.51 15.75 4.05
C ARG A 29 4.37 14.88 3.52
N PHE A 30 4.68 13.75 2.89
CA PHE A 30 3.70 12.81 2.36
C PHE A 30 3.44 11.69 3.37
N LEU A 31 2.33 10.98 3.19
CA LEU A 31 1.99 9.79 3.98
C LEU A 31 1.24 8.82 3.07
N VAL A 32 1.59 7.54 3.16
CA VAL A 32 0.82 6.46 2.56
C VAL A 32 -0.03 5.83 3.65
N LEU A 33 -1.34 5.81 3.44
CA LEU A 33 -2.28 5.02 4.22
C LEU A 33 -2.99 4.07 3.26
N THR A 34 -2.87 2.77 3.48
CA THR A 34 -3.46 1.73 2.63
C THR A 34 -4.08 0.63 3.47
N GLY A 35 -5.21 0.09 3.02
CA GLY A 35 -5.88 -1.05 3.62
C GLY A 35 -5.77 -2.27 2.72
N ASP A 36 -5.28 -3.38 3.26
CA ASP A 36 -5.14 -4.64 2.54
C ASP A 36 -5.98 -5.73 3.23
N ARG A 37 -6.77 -6.48 2.46
CA ARG A 37 -7.62 -7.55 2.98
C ARG A 37 -6.84 -8.87 3.02
N PRO A 38 -6.86 -9.63 4.13
CA PRO A 38 -6.18 -10.92 4.24
C PRO A 38 -7.03 -12.04 3.62
N THR A 39 -7.35 -11.95 2.32
CA THR A 39 -8.26 -12.89 1.61
C THR A 39 -7.56 -13.90 0.71
N GLY A 40 -6.23 -14.00 0.77
CA GLY A 40 -5.45 -14.95 -0.04
C GLY A 40 -4.01 -14.51 -0.28
N ILE A 41 -3.27 -15.36 -0.99
CA ILE A 41 -1.84 -15.18 -1.28
C ILE A 41 -1.64 -14.03 -2.27
N LEU A 42 -0.64 -13.18 -2.03
CA LEU A 42 -0.29 -12.11 -2.95
C LEU A 42 0.33 -12.69 -4.24
N HIS A 43 -0.23 -12.31 -5.40
CA HIS A 43 0.35 -12.62 -6.70
C HIS A 43 1.21 -11.48 -7.28
N VAL A 44 1.87 -11.74 -8.41
CA VAL A 44 2.75 -10.82 -9.15
C VAL A 44 2.15 -9.43 -9.43
N GLY A 45 0.84 -9.35 -9.63
CA GLY A 45 0.14 -8.07 -9.80
C GLY A 45 0.21 -7.16 -8.56
N HIS A 46 0.22 -7.72 -7.34
CA HIS A 46 0.38 -6.93 -6.11
C HIS A 46 1.82 -6.42 -5.96
N LEU A 47 2.80 -7.24 -6.36
CA LEU A 47 4.21 -6.89 -6.30
C LEU A 47 4.50 -5.64 -7.14
N PHE A 48 4.24 -5.72 -8.45
CA PHE A 48 4.51 -4.62 -9.38
C PHE A 48 3.48 -3.48 -9.27
N GLY A 49 2.23 -3.82 -8.95
CA GLY A 49 1.15 -2.85 -8.88
C GLY A 49 1.15 -2.00 -7.61
N SER A 50 1.79 -2.47 -6.52
CA SER A 50 1.76 -1.73 -5.25
C SER A 50 3.03 -1.90 -4.41
N LEU A 51 3.43 -3.13 -4.09
CA LEU A 51 4.45 -3.38 -3.05
C LEU A 51 5.80 -2.74 -3.39
N GLU A 52 6.28 -2.87 -4.62
CA GLU A 52 7.56 -2.26 -5.03
C GLU A 52 7.54 -0.74 -4.85
N ASN A 53 6.43 -0.08 -5.17
CA ASN A 53 6.30 1.36 -4.98
C ASN A 53 6.21 1.73 -3.49
N ARG A 54 5.53 0.94 -2.67
CA ARG A 54 5.50 1.15 -1.20
C ARG A 54 6.91 1.04 -0.61
N VAL A 55 7.69 0.04 -1.03
CA VAL A 55 9.10 -0.12 -0.64
C VAL A 55 9.96 1.05 -1.11
N ARG A 56 9.78 1.51 -2.35
CA ARG A 56 10.46 2.70 -2.89
C ARG A 56 10.17 3.93 -2.04
N LEU A 57 8.89 4.21 -1.75
CA LEU A 57 8.46 5.36 -0.96
C LEU A 57 8.98 5.29 0.48
N GLN A 58 8.92 4.12 1.11
CA GLN A 58 9.53 3.87 2.42
C GLN A 58 11.02 4.23 2.42
N ARG A 59 11.78 3.75 1.43
CA ARG A 59 13.22 4.03 1.30
C ARG A 59 13.52 5.50 1.06
N MET A 60 12.59 6.25 0.46
CA MET A 60 12.68 7.70 0.35
C MET A 60 12.39 8.41 1.69
N GLY A 61 11.83 7.73 2.68
CA GLY A 61 11.51 8.30 4.00
C GLY A 61 10.04 8.71 4.16
N VAL A 62 9.17 8.33 3.20
CA VAL A 62 7.72 8.53 3.32
C VAL A 62 7.17 7.59 4.39
N PRO A 63 6.47 8.09 5.42
CA PRO A 63 5.75 7.26 6.38
C PRO A 63 4.70 6.37 5.70
N ILE A 64 4.70 5.09 6.06
CA ILE A 64 3.82 4.07 5.49
C ILE A 64 2.95 3.49 6.61
N PHE A 65 1.63 3.50 6.40
CA PHE A 65 0.65 2.88 7.29
C PHE A 65 -0.13 1.85 6.49
N VAL A 66 0.05 0.59 6.84
CA VAL A 66 -0.69 -0.55 6.27
C VAL A 66 -1.68 -1.05 7.32
N VAL A 67 -2.95 -0.85 7.03
CA VAL A 67 -4.06 -1.40 7.82
C VAL A 67 -4.41 -2.76 7.25
N ILE A 68 -4.30 -3.82 8.05
CA ILE A 68 -4.78 -5.15 7.66
C ILE A 68 -6.26 -5.21 8.01
N ALA A 69 -7.12 -5.19 7.00
CA ALA A 69 -8.57 -5.07 7.14
C ALA A 69 -9.23 -6.40 7.50
N ASP A 70 -8.90 -6.95 8.66
CA ASP A 70 -9.36 -8.24 9.18
C ASP A 70 -10.84 -8.25 9.59
N TYR A 71 -11.40 -7.13 10.07
CA TYR A 71 -12.84 -6.99 10.31
C TYR A 71 -13.69 -7.18 9.05
N GLN A 72 -13.23 -6.67 7.91
CA GLN A 72 -14.00 -6.70 6.65
C GLN A 72 -14.12 -8.11 6.07
N VAL A 73 -13.28 -9.05 6.52
CA VAL A 73 -13.36 -10.46 6.14
C VAL A 73 -14.40 -11.20 6.98
N LEU A 74 -14.64 -10.79 8.24
CA LEU A 74 -15.66 -11.40 9.11
C LEU A 74 -17.10 -11.21 8.61
N THR A 75 -17.34 -10.23 7.74
CA THR A 75 -18.65 -9.99 7.11
C THR A 75 -18.89 -10.83 5.86
N ASP A 76 -17.86 -11.41 5.25
CA ASP A 76 -17.96 -12.26 4.04
C ASP A 76 -17.87 -13.75 4.45
N ARG A 77 -19.01 -14.45 4.41
CA ARG A 77 -19.21 -15.77 5.04
C ARG A 77 -18.52 -16.98 4.38
N GLU A 78 -17.70 -16.81 3.34
CA GLU A 78 -17.26 -17.96 2.51
C GLU A 78 -15.77 -18.32 2.57
N CYS A 79 -14.92 -17.57 3.27
CA CYS A 79 -13.46 -17.83 3.28
C CYS A 79 -12.83 -17.80 4.68
N ALA A 80 -13.51 -18.31 5.71
CA ALA A 80 -12.92 -18.44 7.05
C ALA A 80 -12.00 -19.67 7.16
N ASP A 81 -11.08 -19.83 6.21
CA ASP A 81 -9.80 -20.45 6.54
C ASP A 81 -9.03 -19.45 7.43
N ASP A 82 -8.17 -19.94 8.32
CA ASP A 82 -7.62 -19.21 9.46
C ASP A 82 -7.16 -17.76 9.09
N ILE A 83 -7.97 -16.77 9.50
CA ILE A 83 -7.71 -15.35 9.25
C ILE A 83 -6.36 -14.95 9.88
N ALA A 84 -6.01 -15.53 11.03
CA ALA A 84 -4.75 -15.22 11.68
C ALA A 84 -3.56 -15.70 10.83
N ASP A 85 -3.66 -16.88 10.22
CA ASP A 85 -2.66 -17.37 9.27
C ASP A 85 -2.61 -16.50 8.01
N SER A 86 -3.76 -16.08 7.49
CA SER A 86 -3.81 -15.19 6.31
C SER A 86 -3.18 -13.82 6.59
N VAL A 87 -3.45 -13.23 7.75
CA VAL A 87 -2.80 -12.00 8.23
C VAL A 87 -1.29 -12.23 8.38
N ARG A 88 -0.88 -13.35 8.97
CA ARG A 88 0.53 -13.69 9.16
C ARG A 88 1.26 -13.81 7.83
N GLN A 89 0.71 -14.55 6.87
CA GLN A 89 1.29 -14.70 5.53
C GLN A 89 1.41 -13.36 4.82
N LEU A 90 0.37 -12.53 4.89
CA LEU A 90 0.36 -11.20 4.30
C LEU A 90 1.50 -10.32 4.86
N VAL A 91 1.72 -10.34 6.17
CA VAL A 91 2.83 -9.62 6.80
C VAL A 91 4.19 -10.18 6.38
N VAL A 92 4.33 -11.51 6.27
CA VAL A 92 5.55 -12.15 5.77
C VAL A 92 5.86 -11.69 4.34
N ASP A 93 4.86 -11.64 3.46
CA ASP A 93 5.03 -11.19 2.08
C ASP A 93 5.49 -9.73 2.00
N TYR A 94 4.96 -8.85 2.87
CA TYR A 94 5.42 -7.46 2.94
C TYR A 94 6.89 -7.34 3.31
N VAL A 95 7.32 -8.07 4.34
CA VAL A 95 8.72 -8.07 4.80
C VAL A 95 9.62 -8.68 3.73
N ALA A 96 9.19 -9.78 3.09
CA ALA A 96 9.92 -10.42 2.00
C ALA A 96 10.07 -9.50 0.77
N ALA A 97 9.06 -8.69 0.47
CA ALA A 97 9.13 -7.69 -0.60
C ALA A 97 10.05 -6.50 -0.25
N GLY A 98 10.39 -6.32 1.03
CA GLY A 98 11.34 -5.31 1.52
C GLY A 98 10.71 -4.14 2.26
N LEU A 99 9.44 -4.24 2.69
CA LEU A 99 8.91 -3.33 3.71
C LEU A 99 9.58 -3.65 5.05
N ASP A 100 9.95 -2.60 5.77
CA ASP A 100 10.73 -2.69 6.99
C ASP A 100 9.99 -1.97 8.12
N PRO A 101 9.29 -2.70 9.01
CA PRO A 101 8.58 -2.09 10.14
C PRO A 101 9.52 -1.57 11.24
N GLU A 102 10.81 -1.91 11.23
CA GLU A 102 11.76 -1.49 12.26
C GLU A 102 12.36 -0.10 12.01
N ASN A 103 12.10 0.50 10.84
CA ASN A 103 12.63 1.81 10.46
C ASN A 103 12.02 3.02 11.20
N GLY A 104 11.05 2.80 12.09
CA GLY A 104 10.36 3.83 12.87
C GLY A 104 9.39 4.72 12.09
N ARG A 105 9.06 4.37 10.84
CA ARG A 105 8.18 5.12 9.92
C ARG A 105 7.19 4.24 9.15
N THR A 106 7.37 2.93 9.17
CA THR A 106 6.46 1.94 8.60
C THR A 106 5.70 1.25 9.72
N PHE A 107 4.37 1.32 9.65
CA PHE A 107 3.47 0.74 10.63
C PHE A 107 2.52 -0.22 9.92
N ILE A 108 2.53 -1.48 10.35
CA ILE A 108 1.67 -2.53 9.81
C ILE A 108 0.89 -3.08 10.99
N PHE A 109 -0.44 -2.98 10.95
CA PHE A 109 -1.28 -3.36 12.07
C PHE A 109 -2.66 -3.83 11.59
N PRO A 110 -3.26 -4.82 12.25
CA PRO A 110 -4.63 -5.21 11.98
C PRO A 110 -5.61 -4.15 12.49
N HIS A 111 -6.66 -3.95 11.71
CA HIS A 111 -7.73 -3.00 12.02
C HIS A 111 -8.38 -3.34 13.36
N SER A 112 -8.57 -4.64 13.66
CA SER A 112 -9.11 -5.10 14.94
C SER A 112 -8.35 -4.69 16.20
N HIS A 113 -7.07 -4.32 16.10
CA HIS A 113 -6.26 -3.93 17.25
C HIS A 113 -6.19 -2.41 17.49
N VAL A 114 -6.92 -1.59 16.71
CA VAL A 114 -7.00 -0.14 16.90
C VAL A 114 -8.48 0.27 17.04
N PRO A 115 -9.03 0.33 18.26
CA PRO A 115 -10.47 0.55 18.49
C PRO A 115 -11.04 1.85 17.92
N GLU A 116 -10.20 2.86 17.75
CA GLU A 116 -10.59 4.17 17.19
C GLU A 116 -10.78 4.15 15.67
N LEU A 117 -10.34 3.10 14.98
CA LEU A 117 -10.51 2.88 13.55
C LEU A 117 -11.65 1.90 13.27
#